data_AF-A0A935JC12-F1
#
_entry.id   AF-A0A935JC12-F1
#
_cell.length_a   1.000
_cell.length_b   1.000
_cell.length_c   1.000
_cell.angle_alpha   90.00
_cell.angle_beta   90.00
_cell.angle_gamma   90.00
#
_symmetry.space_group_name_H-M   'P 1'
#
loop_
_entity.id
_entity.type
_entity.pdbx_description
1 polymer ?
#
loop_
_entity_poly.entity_id
_entity_poly.type
_entity_poly.pdbx_seq_one_letter_code
_entity_poly.pdbx_strand_id
1 'polypeptide(L)'
;MKRVLIHLIITCTITISANSLQIFKIDSSFQQVTLINFLTNLNLAQFKDKPIDTFITHIPQNFHSLKILGGSRDDMAGKLLISYNNNIFIFVRVIEFSHIDPTNPDKIPPNQRWEIALMRKEKIYSIRVYNGKTLINSYNED
;
A
#
# COMPACT_ATOMS: atom_id res chain seq x y z
N MET A 1 30.26 -15.15 13.93
CA MET A 1 29.50 -14.73 12.73
C MET A 1 28.72 -13.47 13.07
N LYS A 2 29.06 -12.34 12.44
CA LYS A 2 28.43 -11.03 12.63
C LYS A 2 27.15 -10.95 11.79
N ARG A 3 26.03 -10.49 12.37
CA ARG A 3 24.89 -9.92 11.63
C ARG A 3 24.66 -8.51 12.14
N VAL A 4 25.03 -7.54 11.31
CA VAL A 4 24.85 -6.11 11.55
C VAL A 4 23.40 -5.78 11.20
N LEU A 5 22.62 -5.35 12.18
CA LEU A 5 21.27 -4.84 11.99
C LEU A 5 21.38 -3.33 11.84
N ILE A 6 21.32 -2.83 10.60
CA ILE A 6 21.31 -1.40 10.31
C ILE A 6 19.92 -0.87 10.70
N HIS A 7 19.78 -0.35 11.91
CA HIS A 7 18.69 0.55 12.24
C HIS A 7 18.98 1.88 11.55
N LEU A 8 18.14 2.23 10.57
CA LEU A 8 18.14 3.55 9.95
C LEU A 8 17.68 4.57 11.00
N ILE A 9 18.64 5.09 11.76
CA ILE A 9 18.41 6.22 12.66
C ILE A 9 18.26 7.44 11.75
N ILE A 10 17.04 7.96 11.66
CA ILE A 10 16.80 9.27 11.05
C ILE A 10 17.41 10.29 12.01
N THR A 11 18.66 10.70 11.73
CA THR A 11 19.34 11.77 12.45
C THR A 11 18.64 13.08 12.15
N CYS A 12 17.76 13.50 13.05
CA CYS A 12 17.31 14.87 13.13
C CYS A 12 18.44 15.70 13.75
N THR A 13 19.10 16.54 12.95
CA THR A 13 20.11 17.46 13.46
C THR A 13 19.41 18.55 14.26
N ILE A 14 19.45 18.45 15.59
CA ILE A 14 18.94 19.48 16.49
C ILE A 14 20.08 20.46 16.76
N THR A 15 20.09 21.58 16.05
CA THR A 15 20.98 22.71 16.39
C THR A 15 20.35 23.46 17.56
N ILE A 16 20.79 23.18 18.78
CA ILE A 16 20.33 23.90 19.97
C ILE A 16 21.15 25.20 20.06
N SER A 17 20.64 26.28 19.45
CA SER A 17 21.01 27.63 19.89
C SER A 17 19.98 28.09 20.91
N ALA A 18 20.45 28.61 22.05
CA ALA A 18 19.60 29.10 23.12
C ALA A 18 18.77 30.30 22.64
N ASN A 19 17.57 30.03 22.13
CA ASN A 19 16.39 30.89 22.11
C ASN A 19 15.23 30.11 21.47
N SER A 20 14.24 29.74 22.29
CA SER A 20 12.97 29.06 21.94
C SER A 20 13.08 27.73 21.19
N LEU A 21 12.73 26.65 21.88
CA LEU A 21 12.53 25.34 21.28
C LEU A 21 11.22 25.37 20.48
N GLN A 22 11.28 25.81 19.21
CA GLN A 22 10.14 25.69 18.30
C GLN A 22 10.03 24.22 17.86
N ILE A 23 9.12 23.48 18.48
CA ILE A 23 8.70 22.18 17.97
C ILE A 23 7.95 22.47 16.66
N PHE A 24 8.63 22.32 15.53
CA PHE A 24 7.98 22.35 14.23
C PHE A 24 7.03 21.16 14.15
N LYS A 25 5.76 21.41 14.41
CA LYS A 25 4.69 20.46 14.11
C LYS A 25 4.75 20.24 12.60
N ILE A 26 5.24 19.08 12.17
CA ILE A 26 5.24 18.73 10.76
C ILE A 26 3.78 18.81 10.32
N ASP A 27 3.49 19.75 9.43
CA ASP A 27 2.15 19.94 8.92
C ASP A 27 1.76 18.70 8.12
N SER A 28 0.59 18.16 8.42
CA SER A 28 -0.08 17.10 7.67
C SER A 28 -0.12 17.39 6.15
N SER A 29 -0.18 18.66 5.76
CA SER A 29 -0.16 19.09 4.36
C SER A 29 1.16 18.73 3.65
N PHE A 30 2.29 18.89 4.33
CA PHE A 30 3.62 18.58 3.78
C PHE A 30 3.77 17.07 3.55
N GLN A 31 3.36 16.25 4.53
CA GLN A 31 3.38 14.79 4.39
C GLN A 31 2.50 14.30 3.24
N GLN A 32 1.36 14.96 3.01
CA GLN A 32 0.50 14.67 1.87
C GLN A 32 1.18 14.95 0.53
N VAL A 33 1.82 16.12 0.37
CA VAL A 33 2.52 16.50 -0.86
C VAL A 33 3.67 15.54 -1.16
N THR A 34 4.44 15.15 -0.13
CA THR A 34 5.53 14.17 -0.31
C THR A 34 5.01 12.80 -0.75
N LEU A 35 3.91 12.31 -0.15
CA LEU A 35 3.31 11.02 -0.51
C LEU A 35 2.75 11.03 -1.93
N ILE A 36 2.04 12.10 -2.33
CA ILE A 36 1.53 12.24 -3.70
C ILE A 36 2.67 12.23 -4.70
N ASN A 37 3.70 13.06 -4.48
CA ASN A 37 4.86 13.12 -5.39
C ASN A 37 5.56 11.77 -5.49
N PHE A 38 5.74 11.06 -4.39
CA PHE A 38 6.30 9.71 -4.40
C PHE A 38 5.46 8.75 -5.25
N LEU A 39 4.14 8.67 -4.99
CA LEU A 39 3.26 7.73 -5.66
C LEU A 39 3.05 8.05 -7.14
N THR A 40 3.06 9.33 -7.53
CA THR A 40 2.97 9.76 -8.93
C THR A 40 4.19 9.33 -9.73
N ASN A 41 5.39 9.35 -9.13
CA ASN A 41 6.64 9.02 -9.81
C ASN A 41 7.06 7.55 -9.68
N LEU A 42 6.32 6.76 -8.88
CA LEU A 42 6.62 5.34 -8.70
C LEU A 42 6.38 4.57 -10.01
N ASN A 43 7.41 3.88 -10.50
CA ASN A 43 7.27 2.98 -11.65
C ASN A 43 6.44 1.75 -11.24
N LEU A 44 5.14 1.76 -11.53
CA LEU A 44 4.22 0.69 -11.12
C LEU A 44 4.38 -0.60 -11.94
N ALA A 45 4.85 -0.49 -13.19
CA ALA A 45 5.01 -1.65 -14.08
C ALA A 45 6.06 -2.65 -13.57
N GLN A 46 7.03 -2.20 -12.75
CA GLN A 46 8.04 -3.08 -12.16
C GLN A 46 7.46 -4.12 -11.19
N PHE A 47 6.21 -3.95 -10.76
CA PHE A 47 5.54 -4.86 -9.83
C PHE A 47 4.64 -5.88 -10.54
N LYS A 48 4.56 -5.84 -11.88
CA LYS A 48 3.83 -6.83 -12.67
C LYS A 48 4.27 -8.25 -12.30
N ASP A 49 3.31 -9.16 -12.16
CA ASP A 49 3.52 -10.59 -11.89
C ASP A 49 4.25 -10.90 -10.58
N LYS A 50 4.52 -9.88 -9.76
CA LYS A 50 5.12 -10.03 -8.44
C LYS A 50 4.02 -10.16 -7.39
N PRO A 51 4.31 -10.82 -6.25
CA PRO A 51 3.41 -10.81 -5.11
C PRO A 51 3.07 -9.37 -4.69
N ILE A 52 1.82 -9.12 -4.32
CA ILE A 52 1.37 -7.81 -3.79
C ILE A 52 2.30 -7.33 -2.67
N ASP A 53 2.84 -8.25 -1.87
CA ASP A 53 3.76 -7.92 -0.79
C ASP A 53 5.00 -7.16 -1.26
N THR A 54 5.51 -7.49 -2.45
CA THR A 54 6.63 -6.77 -3.06
C THR A 54 6.29 -5.31 -3.30
N PHE A 55 5.06 -5.01 -3.74
CA PHE A 55 4.62 -3.63 -3.91
C PHE A 55 4.47 -2.93 -2.55
N ILE A 56 3.87 -3.62 -1.57
CA ILE A 56 3.66 -3.06 -0.24
C ILE A 56 4.99 -2.64 0.38
N THR A 57 6.07 -3.42 0.26
CA THR A 57 7.37 -3.03 0.85
C THR A 57 7.99 -1.77 0.23
N HIS A 58 7.54 -1.35 -0.96
CA HIS A 58 8.06 -0.18 -1.66
C HIS A 58 7.26 1.09 -1.42
N ILE A 59 6.06 1.02 -0.85
CA ILE A 59 5.25 2.20 -0.50
C ILE A 59 5.43 2.58 0.97
N PRO A 60 5.14 3.83 1.37
CA PRO A 60 5.15 4.22 2.77
C PRO A 60 4.21 3.37 3.63
N GLN A 61 4.71 2.83 4.75
CA GLN A 61 3.95 1.89 5.60
C GLN A 61 2.92 2.58 6.52
N ASN A 62 2.79 3.90 6.47
CA ASN A 62 1.87 4.68 7.30
C ASN A 62 0.45 4.78 6.69
N PHE A 63 0.04 3.79 5.90
CA PHE A 63 -1.35 3.66 5.48
C PHE A 63 -2.24 3.35 6.70
N HIS A 64 -3.47 3.85 6.67
CA HIS A 64 -4.44 3.70 7.75
C HIS A 64 -5.16 2.36 7.70
N SER A 65 -5.39 1.81 6.50
CA SER A 65 -6.11 0.54 6.37
C SER A 65 -5.71 -0.24 5.12
N LEU A 66 -5.78 -1.57 5.26
CA LEU A 66 -5.79 -2.53 4.16
C LEU A 66 -7.15 -3.24 4.17
N LYS A 67 -7.81 -3.33 3.02
CA LYS A 67 -9.11 -4.02 2.87
C LYS A 67 -9.14 -4.81 1.59
N ILE A 68 -9.66 -6.02 1.62
CA ILE A 68 -10.00 -6.74 0.40
C ILE A 68 -11.38 -6.27 -0.04
N LEU A 69 -11.51 -5.95 -1.32
CA LEU A 69 -12.75 -5.56 -1.95
C LEU A 69 -13.21 -6.64 -2.92
N GLY A 70 -14.54 -6.72 -3.04
CA GLY A 70 -15.23 -7.54 -4.01
C GLY A 70 -14.77 -7.27 -5.46
N GLY A 71 -14.87 -8.29 -6.31
CA GLY A 71 -14.74 -8.19 -7.75
C GLY A 71 -16.00 -7.59 -8.37
N SER A 72 -16.21 -7.84 -9.67
CA SER A 72 -17.44 -7.45 -10.37
C SER A 72 -18.68 -8.22 -9.92
N ARG A 73 -18.50 -9.28 -9.14
CA ARG A 73 -19.54 -9.95 -8.36
C ARG A 73 -19.15 -9.79 -6.88
N ASP A 74 -20.12 -9.35 -6.07
CA ASP A 74 -19.90 -9.02 -4.66
C ASP A 74 -19.47 -10.23 -3.80
N ASP A 75 -19.56 -11.44 -4.35
CA ASP A 75 -19.16 -12.71 -3.74
C ASP A 75 -17.71 -13.12 -4.05
N MET A 76 -16.95 -12.32 -4.81
CA MET A 76 -15.57 -12.66 -5.18
C MET A 76 -14.52 -11.70 -4.66
N ALA A 77 -13.39 -12.18 -4.12
CA ALA A 77 -12.24 -11.31 -3.91
C ALA A 77 -11.72 -10.81 -5.27
N GLY A 78 -11.43 -9.50 -5.37
CA GLY A 78 -10.95 -8.92 -6.63
C GLY A 78 -9.78 -7.96 -6.48
N LYS A 79 -9.72 -7.20 -5.38
CA LYS A 79 -8.73 -6.13 -5.21
C LYS A 79 -8.33 -5.95 -3.76
N LEU A 80 -7.08 -5.58 -3.53
CA LEU A 80 -6.64 -5.01 -2.26
C LEU A 80 -6.73 -3.49 -2.35
N LEU A 81 -7.43 -2.86 -1.41
CA LEU A 81 -7.45 -1.42 -1.18
C LEU A 81 -6.47 -1.07 -0.07
N ILE A 82 -5.57 -0.12 -0.36
CA ILE A 82 -4.67 0.53 0.59
C ILE A 82 -5.11 1.98 0.73
N SER A 83 -5.44 2.43 1.95
CA SER A 83 -5.94 3.79 2.20
C SER A 83 -5.02 4.55 3.13
N TYR A 84 -4.69 5.79 2.80
CA TYR A 84 -4.00 6.74 3.67
C TYR A 84 -4.98 7.79 4.22
N ASN A 85 -4.63 8.44 5.33
CA ASN A 85 -5.48 9.45 5.99
C ASN A 85 -5.80 10.70 5.13
N ASN A 86 -5.12 10.87 3.99
CA ASN A 86 -5.19 12.08 3.15
C ASN A 86 -5.99 11.87 1.85
N ASN A 87 -7.03 11.04 1.87
CA ASN A 87 -7.84 10.67 0.70
C ASN A 87 -7.03 10.03 -0.45
N ILE A 88 -5.90 9.40 -0.13
CA ILE A 88 -5.10 8.68 -1.12
C ILE A 88 -5.47 7.20 -1.03
N PHE A 89 -5.84 6.63 -2.17
CA PHE A 89 -6.29 5.25 -2.30
C PHE A 89 -5.45 4.53 -3.35
N ILE A 90 -5.02 3.32 -3.04
CA ILE A 90 -4.35 2.44 -3.99
C ILE A 90 -5.17 1.17 -4.11
N PHE A 91 -5.58 0.86 -5.34
CA PHE A 91 -6.22 -0.40 -5.68
C PHE A 91 -5.21 -1.29 -6.37
N VAL A 92 -4.99 -2.48 -5.81
CA VAL A 92 -4.16 -3.52 -6.40
C VAL A 92 -5.08 -4.66 -6.82
N ARG A 93 -5.24 -4.87 -8.11
CA ARG A 93 -6.13 -5.90 -8.67
C ARG A 93 -5.38 -7.21 -8.84
N VAL A 94 -6.08 -8.29 -8.55
CA VAL A 94 -5.69 -9.67 -8.83
C VAL A 94 -6.76 -10.27 -9.74
N ILE A 95 -6.35 -11.03 -10.74
CA ILE A 95 -7.27 -11.76 -11.64
C ILE A 95 -7.10 -13.28 -11.53
N GLU A 96 -5.88 -13.73 -11.23
CA GLU A 96 -5.53 -15.13 -11.02
C GLU A 96 -5.16 -15.32 -9.55
N PHE A 97 -5.92 -16.18 -8.88
CA PHE A 97 -5.74 -16.46 -7.45
C PHE A 97 -5.13 -17.85 -7.29
N SER A 98 -4.02 -17.92 -6.57
CA SER A 98 -3.30 -19.17 -6.26
C SER A 98 -3.33 -19.52 -4.77
N HIS A 99 -3.67 -18.56 -3.91
CA HIS A 99 -3.63 -18.69 -2.45
C HIS A 99 -4.99 -18.47 -1.79
N ILE A 100 -5.88 -17.71 -2.41
CA ILE A 100 -7.27 -17.52 -2.00
C ILE A 100 -8.18 -18.27 -2.99
N ASP A 101 -9.27 -18.88 -2.51
CA ASP A 101 -10.40 -19.21 -3.39
C ASP A 101 -11.32 -17.99 -3.49
N PRO A 102 -11.34 -17.27 -4.63
CA PRO A 102 -12.16 -16.09 -4.76
C PRO A 102 -13.63 -16.44 -4.99
N THR A 103 -14.01 -17.68 -5.32
CA THR A 103 -15.38 -18.04 -5.75
C THR A 103 -16.20 -18.74 -4.69
N ASN A 104 -15.58 -19.25 -3.63
CA ASN A 104 -16.28 -20.03 -2.63
C ASN A 104 -15.79 -19.70 -1.21
N PRO A 105 -16.14 -18.51 -0.69
CA PRO A 105 -15.82 -18.18 0.69
C PRO A 105 -16.42 -19.23 1.65
N ASP A 106 -17.56 -19.85 1.31
CA ASP A 106 -18.23 -20.81 2.18
C ASP A 106 -17.50 -22.14 2.40
N LYS A 107 -16.62 -22.54 1.49
CA LYS A 107 -15.73 -23.70 1.65
C LYS A 107 -14.50 -23.41 2.50
N ILE A 108 -14.25 -22.14 2.82
CA ILE A 108 -13.12 -21.71 3.62
C ILE A 108 -13.63 -21.36 5.04
N PRO A 109 -12.94 -21.79 6.11
CA PRO A 109 -13.23 -21.34 7.47
C PRO A 109 -13.39 -19.82 7.53
N PRO A 110 -14.40 -19.26 8.23
CA PRO A 110 -14.67 -17.82 8.20
C PRO A 110 -13.48 -16.92 8.54
N ASN A 111 -12.56 -17.40 9.39
CA ASN A 111 -11.33 -16.70 9.75
C ASN A 111 -10.26 -16.69 8.64
N GLN A 112 -10.37 -17.59 7.66
CA GLN A 112 -9.49 -17.73 6.50
C GLN A 112 -10.06 -17.09 5.22
N ARG A 113 -11.35 -16.77 5.22
CA ARG A 113 -12.00 -16.08 4.09
C ARG A 113 -11.33 -14.74 3.87
N TRP A 114 -10.78 -14.55 2.68
CA TRP A 114 -10.21 -13.28 2.23
C TRP A 114 -9.20 -12.71 3.25
N GLU A 115 -8.31 -13.58 3.75
CA GLU A 115 -7.20 -13.13 4.58
C GLU A 115 -6.26 -12.21 3.78
N ILE A 116 -5.98 -11.04 4.32
CA ILE A 116 -5.01 -10.09 3.74
C ILE A 116 -3.63 -10.76 3.60
N ALA A 117 -3.25 -11.64 4.52
CA ALA A 117 -2.00 -12.37 4.47
C ALA A 117 -1.89 -13.29 3.24
N LEU A 118 -2.99 -13.92 2.84
CA LEU A 118 -3.05 -14.74 1.62
C LEU A 118 -3.12 -13.86 0.37
N MET A 119 -3.91 -12.78 0.40
CA MET A 119 -4.03 -11.84 -0.71
C MET A 119 -2.69 -11.20 -1.07
N ARG A 120 -1.87 -10.89 -0.05
CA ARG A 120 -0.53 -10.33 -0.25
C ARG A 120 0.41 -11.24 -1.05
N LYS A 121 0.14 -12.55 -1.09
CA LYS A 121 0.92 -13.53 -1.86
C LYS A 121 0.48 -13.63 -3.31
N GLU A 122 -0.71 -13.11 -3.64
CA GLU A 122 -1.22 -13.15 -5.01
C GLU A 122 -0.44 -12.22 -5.92
N LYS A 123 -0.45 -12.53 -7.22
CA LYS A 123 0.25 -11.74 -8.23
C LYS A 123 -0.53 -10.49 -8.60
N ILE A 124 0.20 -9.39 -8.74
CA ILE A 124 -0.36 -8.13 -9.20
C ILE A 124 -0.67 -8.21 -10.68
N TYR A 125 -1.94 -7.95 -11.02
CA TYR A 125 -2.38 -7.74 -12.39
C TYR A 125 -2.41 -6.26 -12.75
N SER A 126 -2.96 -5.40 -11.87
CA SER A 126 -2.97 -3.96 -12.10
C SER A 126 -2.91 -3.17 -10.80
N ILE A 127 -2.40 -1.93 -10.90
CA ILE A 127 -2.32 -0.99 -9.79
C ILE A 127 -2.92 0.34 -10.24
N ARG A 128 -3.80 0.92 -9.43
CA ARG A 128 -4.36 2.26 -9.66
C ARG A 128 -4.23 3.10 -8.40
N VAL A 129 -3.66 4.28 -8.53
CA VAL A 129 -3.46 5.23 -7.44
C VAL A 129 -4.34 6.44 -7.65
N TYR A 130 -5.13 6.78 -6.63
CA TYR A 130 -6.04 7.92 -6.63
C TYR A 130 -5.67 8.91 -5.54
N ASN A 131 -5.84 10.20 -5.85
CA ASN A 131 -5.96 11.28 -4.88
C ASN A 131 -7.39 11.82 -4.92
N GLY A 132 -8.17 11.50 -3.89
CA GLY A 132 -9.62 11.68 -3.90
C GLY A 132 -10.25 10.89 -5.04
N LYS A 133 -10.80 11.60 -6.03
CA LYS A 133 -11.42 11.01 -7.23
C LYS A 133 -10.51 10.99 -8.45
N THR A 134 -9.33 11.62 -8.36
CA THR A 134 -8.42 11.79 -9.49
C THR A 134 -7.45 10.63 -9.55
N LEU A 135 -7.37 9.93 -10.69
CA LEU A 135 -6.32 8.96 -10.95
C LEU A 135 -5.00 9.71 -11.18
N ILE A 136 -3.97 9.41 -10.39
CA ILE A 136 -2.66 10.11 -10.45
C ILE A 136 -1.54 9.21 -10.97
N ASN A 137 -1.71 7.89 -10.91
CA ASN A 137 -0.79 6.92 -11.48
C ASN A 137 -1.52 5.58 -11.69
N SER A 138 -1.13 4.83 -12.71
CA SER A 138 -1.63 3.48 -12.92
C SER A 138 -0.69 2.62 -13.74
N TYR A 139 -0.74 1.33 -13.45
CA TYR A 139 -0.31 0.27 -14.34
C TYR A 139 -1.53 -0.61 -14.62
N ASN A 140 -1.87 -0.82 -15.89
CA ASN A 140 -2.85 -1.81 -16.31
C ASN A 140 -2.16 -2.72 -17.35
N GLU A 141 -2.47 -4.01 -17.29
CA GLU A 141 -2.26 -4.91 -18.42
C GLU A 141 -3.47 -4.74 -19.35
N ASP A 142 -3.20 -4.40 -20.62
CA ASP A 142 -4.22 -4.25 -21.67
C ASP A 142 -4.89 -5.59 -22.00
#